data_AF-A0A378BWP0-F1
#
_entry.id   AF-A0A378BWP0-F1
#
_cell.length_a   1.000
_cell.length_b   1.000
_cell.length_c   1.000
_cell.angle_alpha   90.00
_cell.angle_beta   90.00
_cell.angle_gamma   90.00
#
_symmetry.space_group_name_H-M   'P 1'
#
loop_
_entity.id
_entity.type
_entity.pdbx_description
1 polymer ?
#
loop_
_entity_poly.entity_id
_entity_poly.type
_entity_poly.pdbx_seq_one_letter_code
_entity_poly.pdbx_strand_id
1 'polypeptide(L)'
;MNKLRPESIPEAVIAGASALVLTSYLVRCKPGEPMPDATMKAIEYAKKHDVPVVLTLGTKYVIADNPAWWQEFLQEHVSILAMNEEEGEALTRLCRSAVSGE
;
A
#
# COMPACT_ATOMS: atom_id res chain seq x y z
N MET A 1 -0.35 -18.43 5.42
CA MET A 1 -0.65 -16.97 5.43
C MET A 1 -1.46 -16.65 4.17
N ASN A 2 -2.26 -15.57 4.13
CA ASN A 2 -3.07 -15.13 2.97
C ASN A 2 -4.47 -15.77 2.77
N LYS A 3 -5.19 -16.12 3.84
CA LYS A 3 -6.55 -16.69 3.75
C LYS A 3 -7.67 -15.78 4.27
N LEU A 4 -7.36 -14.52 4.56
CA LEU A 4 -8.36 -13.52 4.92
C LEU A 4 -9.27 -13.28 3.71
N ARG A 5 -10.58 -13.37 3.91
CA ARG A 5 -11.57 -13.21 2.85
C ARG A 5 -12.19 -11.80 2.88
N PRO A 6 -12.59 -11.25 1.73
CA PRO A 6 -13.27 -9.95 1.66
C PRO A 6 -14.49 -9.83 2.58
N GLU A 7 -15.29 -10.89 2.68
CA GLU A 7 -16.51 -10.90 3.53
C GLU A 7 -16.19 -10.77 5.03
N SER A 8 -14.94 -11.03 5.43
CA SER A 8 -14.50 -10.91 6.82
C SER A 8 -14.05 -9.49 7.17
N ILE A 9 -14.08 -8.54 6.24
CA ILE A 9 -13.70 -7.14 6.50
C ILE A 9 -14.90 -6.39 7.11
N PRO A 10 -14.83 -5.97 8.38
CA PRO A 10 -15.95 -5.32 9.05
C PRO A 10 -16.05 -3.83 8.66
N GLU A 11 -17.01 -3.47 7.82
CA GLU A 11 -17.20 -2.09 7.34
C GLU A 11 -17.36 -1.09 8.50
N ALA A 12 -18.16 -1.41 9.52
CA ALA A 12 -18.41 -0.51 10.65
C ALA A 12 -17.14 -0.16 11.45
N VAL A 13 -16.17 -1.09 11.51
CA VAL A 13 -14.88 -0.83 12.18
C VAL A 13 -14.04 0.13 11.35
N ILE A 14 -14.02 -0.05 10.02
CA ILE A 14 -13.27 0.84 9.13
C ILE A 14 -13.90 2.23 9.14
N ALA A 15 -15.23 2.34 9.03
CA ALA A 15 -15.93 3.61 9.04
C ALA A 15 -15.68 4.46 10.30
N GLY A 16 -15.45 3.82 11.46
CA GLY A 16 -15.13 4.49 12.71
C GLY A 16 -13.63 4.70 12.95
N ALA A 17 -12.76 4.28 12.04
CA ALA A 17 -11.31 4.36 12.22
C ALA A 17 -10.76 5.73 11.85
N SER A 18 -9.68 6.14 12.51
CA SER A 18 -8.93 7.35 12.16
C SER A 18 -7.99 7.15 10.97
N ALA A 19 -7.61 5.90 10.68
CA ALA A 19 -6.78 5.51 9.55
C ALA A 19 -6.86 4.00 9.31
N LEU A 20 -6.70 3.59 8.05
CA LEU A 20 -6.48 2.19 7.67
C LEU A 20 -4.99 1.96 7.40
N VAL A 21 -4.33 1.12 8.19
CA VAL A 21 -2.89 0.84 8.05
C VAL A 21 -2.65 -0.47 7.31
N LEU A 22 -1.91 -0.41 6.21
CA LEU A 22 -1.59 -1.53 5.33
C LEU A 22 -0.07 -1.67 5.14
N THR A 23 0.35 -2.84 4.68
CA THR A 23 1.73 -3.11 4.25
C THR A 23 1.74 -3.69 2.84
N SER A 24 2.77 -3.33 2.06
CA SER A 24 2.98 -3.84 0.70
C SER A 24 3.00 -5.38 0.58
N TYR A 25 3.28 -6.11 1.67
CA TYR A 25 3.25 -7.56 1.66
C TYR A 25 1.87 -8.16 1.38
N LEU A 26 0.79 -7.42 1.62
CA LEU A 26 -0.59 -7.93 1.45
C LEU A 26 -1.00 -8.09 -0.01
N VAL A 27 -0.43 -7.27 -0.90
CA VAL A 27 -0.74 -7.32 -2.34
C VAL A 27 0.13 -8.33 -3.10
N ARG A 28 1.22 -8.83 -2.48
CA ARG A 28 2.09 -9.86 -3.06
C ARG A 28 1.63 -11.26 -2.62
N CYS A 29 0.56 -11.75 -3.25
CA CYS A 29 0.05 -13.09 -2.99
C CYS A 29 0.16 -14.00 -4.22
N LYS A 30 0.08 -15.32 -3.99
CA LYS A 30 -0.02 -16.26 -5.11
C LYS A 30 -1.37 -16.05 -5.83
N PRO A 31 -1.45 -16.28 -7.15
CA PRO A 31 -2.72 -16.25 -7.86
C PRO A 31 -3.76 -17.15 -7.17
N GLY A 32 -4.97 -16.61 -6.93
CA GLY A 32 -6.08 -17.31 -6.29
C GLY A 32 -6.11 -17.26 -4.75
N GLU A 33 -5.20 -16.54 -4.10
CA GLU A 33 -5.32 -16.26 -2.65
C GLU A 33 -6.21 -15.03 -2.40
N PRO A 34 -7.11 -15.06 -1.38
CA PRO A 34 -8.12 -14.01 -1.17
C PRO A 34 -7.61 -12.72 -0.50
N MET A 35 -6.34 -12.68 -0.08
CA MET A 35 -5.79 -11.55 0.68
C MET A 35 -5.74 -10.22 -0.09
N PRO A 36 -5.37 -10.18 -1.39
CA PRO A 36 -5.44 -8.95 -2.18
C PRO A 36 -6.87 -8.42 -2.27
N ASP A 37 -7.84 -9.30 -2.50
CA ASP A 37 -9.26 -8.91 -2.57
C ASP A 37 -9.76 -8.35 -1.23
N ALA A 38 -9.37 -8.97 -0.12
CA ALA A 38 -9.71 -8.49 1.22
C ALA A 38 -9.08 -7.11 1.50
N THR A 39 -7.85 -6.90 1.03
CA THR A 39 -7.16 -5.61 1.14
C THR A 39 -7.87 -4.54 0.32
N MET A 40 -8.25 -4.84 -0.92
CA MET A 40 -9.03 -3.91 -1.76
C MET A 40 -10.40 -3.60 -1.17
N LYS A 41 -11.06 -4.59 -0.54
CA LYS A 41 -12.32 -4.36 0.17
C LYS A 41 -12.19 -3.41 1.35
N ALA A 42 -11.09 -3.51 2.11
CA ALA A 42 -10.80 -2.57 3.18
C ALA A 42 -10.54 -1.16 2.64
N ILE A 43 -9.82 -1.02 1.53
CA ILE A 43 -9.57 0.27 0.85
C ILE A 43 -10.88 0.87 0.31
N GLU A 44 -11.77 0.05 -0.27
CA GLU A 44 -13.09 0.47 -0.74
C GLU A 44 -13.90 1.09 0.42
N TYR A 45 -13.95 0.41 1.56
CA TYR A 45 -14.63 0.95 2.74
C TYR A 45 -13.94 2.20 3.30
N ALA A 46 -12.61 2.25 3.31
CA ALA A 46 -11.89 3.42 3.76
C ALA A 46 -12.21 4.65 2.89
N LYS A 47 -12.17 4.50 1.56
CA LYS A 47 -12.57 5.55 0.61
C LYS A 47 -14.02 5.98 0.78
N LYS A 48 -14.93 5.04 1.00
CA LYS A 48 -16.37 5.31 1.19
C LYS A 48 -16.65 6.19 2.40
N HIS A 49 -15.83 6.09 3.45
CA HIS A 49 -16.03 6.78 4.73
C HIS A 49 -14.95 7.83 5.02
N ASP A 50 -14.22 8.29 3.98
CA ASP A 50 -13.17 9.30 4.08
C ASP A 50 -12.05 8.97 5.09
N VAL A 51 -11.77 7.69 5.27
CA VAL A 51 -10.71 7.20 6.16
C VAL A 51 -9.39 7.18 5.40
N PRO A 52 -8.33 7.85 5.90
CA PRO A 52 -7.05 7.90 5.22
C PRO A 52 -6.39 6.53 5.22
N VAL A 53 -5.86 6.14 4.06
CA VAL A 53 -5.10 4.90 3.89
C VAL A 53 -3.62 5.18 4.09
N VAL A 54 -3.02 4.48 5.04
CA VAL A 54 -1.58 4.49 5.34
C VAL A 54 -0.96 3.22 4.77
N LEU A 55 0.08 3.35 3.94
CA LEU A 55 0.82 2.21 3.42
C LEU A 55 2.28 2.28 3.86
N THR A 56 2.79 1.21 4.46
CA THR A 56 4.23 1.01 4.65
C THR A 56 4.83 0.11 3.57
N LEU A 57 5.95 0.54 2.99
CA LEU A 57 6.72 -0.26 2.04
C LEU A 57 7.45 -1.39 2.78
N GLY A 58 7.73 -2.48 2.06
CA GLY A 58 8.18 -3.74 2.65
C GLY A 58 9.70 -3.91 2.57
N THR A 59 10.22 -4.02 1.36
CA THR A 59 11.66 -4.00 1.05
C THR A 59 11.85 -3.38 -0.32
N LYS A 60 13.04 -2.86 -0.61
CA LYS A 60 13.40 -2.38 -1.96
C LYS A 60 13.11 -3.39 -3.07
N TYR A 61 13.28 -4.69 -2.80
CA TYR A 61 13.07 -5.75 -3.78
C TYR A 61 11.59 -5.89 -4.19
N VAL A 62 10.67 -5.75 -3.22
CA VAL A 62 9.22 -5.81 -3.50
C VAL A 62 8.78 -4.63 -4.39
N ILE A 63 9.43 -3.48 -4.23
CA ILE A 63 9.10 -2.27 -4.98
C ILE A 63 9.77 -2.27 -6.36
N ALA A 64 11.04 -2.69 -6.42
CA ALA A 64 11.85 -2.69 -7.63
C ALA A 64 11.31 -3.63 -8.73
N ASP A 65 10.57 -4.69 -8.37
CA ASP A 65 9.93 -5.59 -9.33
C ASP A 65 8.96 -4.85 -10.28
N ASN A 66 8.19 -3.87 -9.77
CA ASN A 66 7.28 -3.07 -10.58
C ASN A 66 6.96 -1.69 -9.96
N PRO A 67 7.88 -0.71 -10.04
CA PRO A 67 7.70 0.59 -9.39
C PRO A 67 6.58 1.43 -10.02
N ALA A 68 6.31 1.29 -11.32
CA ALA A 68 5.24 2.03 -11.99
C ALA A 68 3.85 1.63 -11.44
N TRP A 69 3.62 0.34 -11.26
CA TRP A 69 2.40 -0.15 -10.64
C TRP A 69 2.23 0.37 -9.21
N TRP A 70 3.32 0.42 -8.43
CA TRP A 70 3.28 1.01 -7.09
C TRP A 70 2.95 2.50 -7.12
N GLN A 71 3.51 3.27 -8.05
CA GLN A 71 3.18 4.69 -8.20
C GLN A 71 1.70 4.91 -8.51
N GLU A 72 1.12 4.12 -9.43
CA GLU A 72 -0.31 4.16 -9.75
C GLU A 72 -1.17 3.77 -8.54
N PHE A 73 -0.82 2.68 -7.86
CA PHE A 73 -1.52 2.21 -6.67
C PHE A 73 -1.52 3.26 -5.55
N LEU A 74 -0.37 3.92 -5.34
CA LEU A 74 -0.23 4.99 -4.35
C LEU A 74 -1.12 6.19 -4.70
N GLN A 75 -1.08 6.64 -5.96
CA GLN A 75 -1.91 7.76 -6.43
C GLN A 75 -3.40 7.47 -6.28
N GLU A 76 -3.82 6.24 -6.57
CA GLU A 76 -5.24 5.89 -6.53
C GLU A 76 -5.75 5.67 -5.11
N HIS A 77 -4.96 5.07 -4.21
CA HIS A 77 -5.49 4.53 -2.96
C HIS A 77 -4.87 5.07 -1.68
N VAL A 78 -3.67 5.64 -1.70
CA VAL A 78 -2.88 5.89 -0.48
C VAL A 78 -2.80 7.37 -0.16
N SER A 79 -3.16 7.71 1.07
CA SER A 79 -3.07 9.08 1.60
C SER A 79 -1.73 9.36 2.27
N ILE A 80 -1.15 8.36 2.94
CA ILE A 80 0.09 8.50 3.72
C ILE A 80 1.02 7.33 3.39
N LEU A 81 2.26 7.64 3.00
CA LEU A 81 3.29 6.66 2.69
C LEU A 81 4.37 6.64 3.78
N ALA A 82 4.71 5.44 4.26
CA ALA A 82 5.85 5.20 5.13
C ALA A 82 6.89 4.32 4.41
N MET A 83 8.16 4.73 4.44
CA MET A 83 9.27 4.00 3.79
C MET A 83 10.62 4.41 4.37
N ASN A 84 11.62 3.53 4.23
CA ASN A 84 13.03 3.91 4.41
C ASN A 84 13.63 4.48 3.10
N GLU A 85 14.90 4.88 3.15
CA GLU A 85 15.60 5.49 2.00
C GLU A 85 15.76 4.54 0.80
N GLU A 86 16.05 3.26 1.04
CA GLU A 86 16.26 2.29 -0.04
C GLU A 86 14.96 1.97 -0.79
N GLU A 87 13.84 1.89 -0.07
CA GLU A 87 12.51 1.70 -0.64
C GLU A 87 12.07 2.93 -1.43
N GLY A 88 12.35 4.13 -0.91
CA GLY A 88 12.07 5.38 -1.60
C GLY A 88 12.84 5.54 -2.90
N GLU A 89 14.12 5.16 -2.90
CA GLU A 89 14.93 5.13 -4.12
C GLU A 89 14.36 4.12 -5.13
N ALA A 90 13.99 2.91 -4.69
CA ALA A 90 13.38 1.90 -5.55
C ALA A 90 12.05 2.37 -6.16
N LEU A 91 11.23 3.10 -5.38
CA LEU A 91 9.93 3.62 -5.82
C LEU A 91 10.06 4.78 -6.81
N THR A 92 10.93 5.75 -6.51
CA THR A 92 10.99 7.04 -7.24
C THR A 92 12.06 7.06 -8.32
N ARG A 93 13.02 6.13 -8.27
CA ARG A 93 14.26 6.14 -9.08
C ARG A 93 15.09 7.42 -8.91
N LEU A 94 14.84 8.20 -7.86
CA LEU A 94 15.63 9.36 -7.51
C LEU A 94 16.74 8.93 -6.56
N CYS A 95 17.97 8.87 -7.08
CA CYS A 95 19.16 8.67 -6.26
C CYS A 95 19.59 10.01 -5.65
N ARG A 96 20.09 9.99 -4.40
CA ARG A 96 20.52 11.19 -3.63
C ARG A 96 21.58 12.07 -4.32
N SER A 97 22.17 11.63 -5.44
CA SER A 97 23.15 12.43 -6.21
C SER A 97 22.55 13.60 -6.99
N ALA A 98 21.22 13.77 -7.02
CA ALA A 98 20.58 14.92 -7.68
C ALA A 98 20.61 16.23 -6.85
N VAL A 99 21.12 16.20 -5.61
CA VAL A 99 21.38 17.40 -4.79
C VAL A 99 22.88 17.56 -4.62
N SER A 100 23.56 17.85 -5.71
CA SER A 100 24.94 18.36 -5.73
C SER A 100 24.99 19.42 -6.81
N GLY A 101 24.48 20.60 -6.48
CA GLY A 101 24.35 21.70 -7.42
C GLY A 101 23.52 22.84 -6.86
N GLU A 102 23.93 23.39 -5.71
CA GLU A 102 23.91 24.82 -5.37
C GLU A 102 24.79 25.05 -4.14
#